data_AF-A0A139CRR3-F1
#
_entry.id   AF-A0A139CRR3-F1
#
_cell.length_a   1.000
_cell.length_b   1.000
_cell.length_c   1.000
_cell.angle_alpha   90.00
_cell.angle_beta   90.00
_cell.angle_gamma   90.00
#
_symmetry.space_group_name_H-M   'P 1'
#
loop_
_entity.id
_entity.type
_entity.pdbx_description
1 polymer ?
#
loop_
_entity_poly.entity_id
_entity_poly.type
_entity_poly.pdbx_seq_one_letter_code
_entity_poly.pdbx_strand_id
1 'polypeptide(L)'
;MTNTNDDMVKKISRMLEIGGTMLAQHCDICGAPMFRYQGKIMCPVCESVEDPRAKMQQKMENEAIPVNEAAPVTAGVSSAGSEMDEIRVQATMEDTVKTDVPLQRTEPKITEKESREYPAGRSVSSSATELESLLMKKMISLANSMNSEDDVRKISDQMDMIERCLSIIDKMKKTL
;
A
#
# COMPACT_ATOMS: atom_id res chain seq x y z
N MET A 1 8.85 13.27 -12.25
CA MET A 1 8.74 13.87 -10.91
C MET A 1 8.85 12.74 -9.89
N THR A 2 9.97 12.72 -9.17
CA THR A 2 10.25 12.04 -7.88
C THR A 2 9.75 10.61 -7.63
N ASN A 3 10.48 9.61 -8.16
CA ASN A 3 10.46 8.20 -7.74
C ASN A 3 11.36 7.93 -6.50
N THR A 4 11.60 8.94 -5.67
CA THR A 4 12.55 8.84 -4.55
C THR A 4 12.14 7.78 -3.53
N ASN A 5 10.83 7.63 -3.29
CA ASN A 5 10.30 6.56 -2.43
C ASN A 5 10.50 5.17 -3.07
N ASP A 6 10.23 5.02 -4.36
CA ASP A 6 10.43 3.76 -5.08
C ASP A 6 11.89 3.31 -5.06
N ASP A 7 12.83 4.25 -5.17
CA ASP A 7 14.26 3.95 -5.13
C ASP A 7 14.72 3.54 -3.72
N MET A 8 14.12 4.10 -2.66
CA MET A 8 14.34 3.62 -1.29
C MET A 8 13.81 2.20 -1.11
N VAL A 9 12.60 1.92 -1.59
CA VAL A 9 12.00 0.59 -1.52
C VAL A 9 12.85 -0.43 -2.27
N LYS A 10 13.32 -0.12 -3.50
CA LYS A 10 14.23 -0.99 -4.26
C LYS A 10 15.52 -1.31 -3.51
N LYS A 11 16.14 -0.32 -2.87
CA LYS A 11 17.37 -0.52 -2.08
C LYS A 11 17.13 -1.40 -0.86
N ILE A 12 16.01 -1.22 -0.17
CA ILE A 12 15.62 -2.05 0.98
C ILE A 12 15.34 -3.48 0.53
N SER A 13 14.55 -3.68 -0.53
CA SER A 13 14.27 -5.00 -1.10
C SER A 13 15.55 -5.72 -1.49
N ARG A 14 16.48 -5.03 -2.15
CA ARG A 14 17.78 -5.59 -2.53
C ARG A 14 18.58 -6.08 -1.33
N MET A 15 18.57 -5.33 -0.21
CA MET A 15 19.24 -5.78 1.01
C MET A 15 18.64 -7.06 1.59
N LEU A 16 17.32 -7.23 1.50
CA LEU A 16 16.67 -8.47 1.93
C LEU A 16 17.00 -9.64 1.01
N GLU A 17 17.04 -9.42 -0.30
CA GLU A 17 17.36 -10.44 -1.31
C GLU A 17 18.77 -11.05 -1.13
N ILE A 18 19.75 -10.24 -0.74
CA ILE A 18 21.10 -10.73 -0.46
C ILE A 18 21.25 -11.33 0.95
N GLY A 19 20.18 -11.35 1.76
CA GLY A 19 20.15 -11.94 3.10
C GLY A 19 20.47 -10.96 4.25
N GLY A 20 20.33 -9.66 4.03
CA GLY A 20 20.43 -8.65 5.10
C GLY A 20 19.27 -8.73 6.09
N THR A 21 19.57 -8.62 7.38
CA THR A 21 18.55 -8.61 8.45
C THR A 21 18.21 -7.18 8.85
N MET A 22 16.93 -6.81 8.77
CA MET A 22 16.44 -5.52 9.26
C MET A 22 16.52 -5.44 10.80
N LEU A 23 16.95 -4.30 11.32
CA LEU A 23 17.04 -4.03 12.76
C LEU A 23 15.95 -3.04 13.18
N ALA A 24 15.65 -2.97 14.48
CA ALA A 24 14.69 -2.02 15.04
C ALA A 24 15.17 -0.55 15.05
N GLN A 25 16.43 -0.30 14.67
CA GLN A 25 17.03 1.02 14.61
C GLN A 25 16.83 1.64 13.23
N HIS A 26 16.75 2.97 13.15
CA HIS A 26 16.61 3.71 11.90
C HIS A 26 17.83 4.62 11.69
N CYS A 27 18.10 4.99 10.43
CA CYS A 27 19.20 5.88 10.08
C CYS A 27 18.81 7.34 10.38
N ASP A 28 19.65 8.07 11.11
CA ASP A 28 19.38 9.48 11.47
C ASP A 28 19.37 10.44 10.26
N ILE A 29 19.93 10.03 9.12
CA ILE A 29 20.06 10.87 7.92
C ILE A 29 18.81 10.77 7.03
N CYS A 30 18.33 9.55 6.79
CA CYS A 30 17.24 9.30 5.82
C CYS A 30 16.00 8.63 6.42
N GLY A 31 16.04 8.22 7.70
CA GLY A 31 14.93 7.56 8.38
C GLY A 31 14.69 6.10 7.98
N ALA A 32 15.45 5.53 7.04
CA ALA A 32 15.31 4.13 6.66
C ALA A 32 15.77 3.18 7.79
N PRO A 33 15.18 1.98 7.92
CA PRO A 33 15.62 1.01 8.91
C PRO A 33 17.05 0.54 8.64
N MET A 34 17.82 0.32 9.70
CA MET A 34 19.20 -0.17 9.65
C MET A 34 19.22 -1.67 9.37
N PHE A 35 20.24 -2.13 8.64
CA PHE A 35 20.40 -3.54 8.28
C PHE A 35 21.71 -4.11 8.81
N ARG A 36 21.70 -5.40 9.15
CA ARG A 36 22.90 -6.19 9.42
C ARG A 36 23.17 -7.14 8.27
N TYR A 37 24.36 -7.07 7.68
CA TYR A 37 24.80 -7.97 6.62
C TYR A 37 26.26 -8.35 6.83
N GLN A 38 26.57 -9.64 6.81
CA GLN A 38 27.92 -10.18 7.08
C GLN A 38 28.55 -9.59 8.38
N GLY A 39 27.74 -9.40 9.42
CA GLY A 39 28.16 -8.86 10.71
C GLY A 39 28.30 -7.32 10.78
N LYS A 40 28.18 -6.60 9.67
CA LYS A 40 28.24 -5.13 9.62
C LYS A 40 26.85 -4.51 9.64
N ILE A 41 26.69 -3.40 10.36
CA ILE A 41 25.44 -2.64 10.43
C ILE A 41 25.55 -1.43 9.49
N MET A 42 24.61 -1.29 8.56
CA MET A 42 24.64 -0.26 7.52
C MET A 42 23.24 0.21 7.11
N CYS A 43 23.16 1.42 6.55
CA CYS A 43 21.92 1.97 6.00
C CYS A 43 21.82 1.65 4.50
N PRO A 44 20.77 0.94 4.03
CA PRO A 44 20.62 0.58 2.62
C PRO A 44 20.45 1.77 1.67
N VAL A 45 19.92 2.88 2.18
CA VAL A 45 19.58 4.04 1.35
C VAL A 45 20.78 4.96 1.19
N CYS A 46 21.50 5.22 2.29
CA CYS A 46 22.68 6.08 2.31
C CYS A 46 23.93 5.39 1.76
N GLU A 47 24.07 4.08 1.97
CA GLU A 47 25.24 3.31 1.55
C GLU A 47 24.86 2.32 0.45
N SER A 48 25.58 2.37 -0.68
CA SER A 48 25.35 1.46 -1.80
C SER A 48 25.95 0.10 -1.49
N VAL A 49 25.12 -0.94 -1.45
CA VAL A 49 25.60 -2.31 -1.21
C VAL A 49 25.96 -2.97 -2.54
N GLU A 50 27.20 -3.42 -2.65
CA GLU A 50 27.65 -4.20 -3.80
C GLU A 50 27.15 -5.63 -3.70
N ASP A 51 26.38 -6.05 -4.69
CA ASP A 51 25.85 -7.40 -4.79
C ASP A 51 26.95 -8.36 -5.28
N PRO A 52 27.31 -9.40 -4.51
CA PRO A 52 28.29 -10.39 -4.93
C PRO A 52 27.87 -11.16 -6.19
N ARG A 53 26.57 -11.21 -6.53
CA ARG A 53 26.07 -11.84 -7.77
C ARG A 53 26.26 -10.96 -9.01
N ALA A 54 26.23 -9.63 -8.86
CA ALA A 54 26.42 -8.70 -9.97
C ALA A 54 27.85 -8.75 -10.55
N LYS A 55 28.85 -9.12 -9.73
CA LYS A 55 30.24 -9.25 -10.17
C LYS A 55 30.51 -10.47 -11.06
N MET A 56 29.62 -11.47 -11.08
CA MET A 56 29.79 -12.66 -11.93
C MET A 56 29.36 -12.43 -13.39
N GLN A 57 28.56 -11.40 -13.66
CA GLN A 57 28.07 -11.08 -15.01
C GLN A 57 28.92 -10.07 -15.79
N GLN A 58 29.90 -9.41 -15.16
CA GLN A 58 30.79 -8.44 -15.83
C GLN A 58 32.16 -9.02 -16.25
N LYS A 59 32.40 -10.32 -16.04
CA LYS A 59 33.65 -11.00 -16.44
C LYS A 59 33.46 -11.91 -17.66
N MET A 60 32.78 -11.44 -18.70
CA MET A 60 32.64 -12.16 -19.99
C MET A 60 32.83 -11.26 -21.24
N GLU A 61 33.62 -10.18 -21.15
CA GLU A 61 33.95 -9.38 -22.35
C GLU A 61 35.41 -8.93 -22.45
N ASN A 62 36.33 -9.49 -21.67
CA ASN A 62 37.77 -9.38 -21.92
C ASN A 62 38.51 -10.53 -21.24
N GLU A 63 38.71 -11.65 -21.94
CA GLU A 63 39.98 -12.41 -21.97
C GLU A 63 39.83 -13.66 -22.83
N ALA A 64 40.56 -13.68 -23.95
CA ALA A 64 40.84 -14.88 -24.69
C ALA A 64 42.01 -15.63 -24.03
N ILE A 65 41.71 -16.81 -23.44
CA ILE A 65 42.37 -18.16 -23.48
C ILE A 65 43.93 -18.18 -23.34
N PRO A 66 44.56 -19.02 -22.46
CA PRO A 66 44.35 -20.47 -22.48
C PRO A 66 44.38 -21.29 -21.18
N VAL A 67 43.86 -22.50 -21.42
CA VAL A 67 43.63 -23.70 -20.61
C VAL A 67 44.89 -24.23 -19.92
N ASN A 68 44.75 -24.64 -18.67
CA ASN A 68 45.47 -25.79 -18.11
C ASN A 68 44.64 -26.53 -17.06
N GLU A 69 44.66 -27.85 -17.21
CA GLU A 69 44.01 -28.90 -16.43
C GLU A 69 44.47 -28.94 -14.97
N ALA A 70 43.54 -29.23 -14.04
CA ALA A 70 43.62 -30.39 -13.15
C ALA A 70 42.44 -30.40 -12.16
N ALA A 71 41.63 -31.46 -12.25
CA ALA A 71 40.72 -31.93 -11.21
C ALA A 71 41.53 -32.65 -10.08
N PRO A 72 40.95 -33.25 -9.00
CA PRO A 72 39.54 -33.44 -8.73
C PRO A 72 39.06 -33.28 -7.26
N VAL A 73 37.73 -33.20 -7.19
CA VAL A 73 36.74 -33.56 -6.16
C VAL A 73 37.20 -34.24 -4.85
N THR A 74 36.64 -33.76 -3.73
CA THR A 74 36.10 -34.65 -2.68
C THR A 74 34.80 -34.09 -2.14
N ALA A 75 33.74 -34.88 -2.30
CA ALA A 75 32.39 -34.67 -1.79
C ALA A 75 32.33 -34.91 -0.27
N GLY A 76 31.54 -34.09 0.43
CA GLY A 76 31.25 -34.21 1.86
C GLY A 76 29.81 -33.81 2.15
N VAL A 77 28.94 -34.81 2.12
CA VAL A 77 27.50 -34.88 2.41
C VAL A 77 26.99 -33.94 3.51
N SER A 78 25.85 -33.28 3.28
CA SER A 78 24.81 -33.04 4.30
C SER A 78 23.45 -32.79 3.64
N SER A 79 22.52 -33.71 3.82
CA SER A 79 21.10 -33.51 3.56
C SER A 79 20.27 -34.47 4.40
N ALA A 80 19.47 -33.90 5.29
CA ALA A 80 18.16 -34.34 5.76
C ALA A 80 17.76 -33.36 6.87
N GLY A 81 16.60 -32.74 6.91
CA GLY A 81 15.36 -32.90 6.17
C GLY A 81 14.28 -32.24 7.02
N SER A 82 13.46 -31.39 6.41
CA SER A 82 12.38 -30.64 7.03
C SER A 82 11.29 -31.54 7.62
N GLU A 83 10.71 -31.08 8.73
CA GLU A 83 9.44 -31.53 9.26
C GLU A 83 8.30 -30.56 8.89
N MET A 84 7.08 -31.11 8.89
CA MET A 84 5.76 -30.50 9.12
C MET A 84 5.10 -29.77 7.93
N ASP A 85 4.00 -30.19 7.30
CA ASP A 85 2.66 -30.70 7.74
C ASP A 85 1.61 -29.57 7.90
N GLU A 86 0.33 -29.93 7.70
CA GLU A 86 -0.95 -29.16 7.65
C GLU A 86 -1.33 -28.53 6.30
N ILE A 87 -2.41 -28.87 5.58
CA ILE A 87 -3.81 -29.28 5.87
C ILE A 87 -4.61 -28.29 6.71
N ARG A 88 -5.52 -27.52 6.08
CA ARG A 88 -6.85 -27.13 6.63
C ARG A 88 -7.75 -26.55 5.53
N VAL A 89 -8.66 -27.32 4.95
CA VAL A 89 -10.08 -27.56 5.32
C VAL A 89 -11.01 -26.36 5.07
N GLN A 90 -11.98 -26.67 4.21
CA GLN A 90 -13.18 -25.93 3.79
C GLN A 90 -14.16 -25.61 4.93
N ALA A 91 -14.97 -24.58 4.72
CA ALA A 91 -16.37 -24.49 5.16
C ALA A 91 -17.04 -23.40 4.30
N THR A 92 -17.91 -23.72 3.33
CA THR A 92 -19.36 -23.92 3.45
C THR A 92 -20.07 -22.84 4.27
N MET A 93 -20.91 -22.02 3.62
CA MET A 93 -22.36 -22.04 3.85
C MET A 93 -23.09 -21.02 2.97
N GLU A 94 -24.21 -21.53 2.45
CA GLU A 94 -25.27 -20.88 1.71
C GLU A 94 -25.97 -19.82 2.57
N ASP A 95 -26.64 -18.82 1.99
CA ASP A 95 -28.10 -18.85 1.91
C ASP A 95 -28.65 -17.59 1.23
N THR A 96 -29.83 -17.80 0.66
CA THR A 96 -30.80 -16.96 -0.02
C THR A 96 -31.07 -15.59 0.65
N VAL A 97 -31.52 -14.57 -0.09
CA VAL A 97 -32.96 -14.26 -0.26
C VAL A 97 -33.17 -13.25 -1.39
N LYS A 98 -34.21 -13.53 -2.18
CA LYS A 98 -34.81 -12.70 -3.23
C LYS A 98 -35.71 -11.63 -2.62
N THR A 99 -35.75 -10.41 -3.15
CA THR A 99 -37.01 -9.67 -3.24
C THR A 99 -37.00 -8.62 -4.36
N ASP A 100 -38.07 -8.66 -5.15
CA ASP A 100 -38.49 -7.87 -6.30
C ASP A 100 -38.80 -6.37 -6.02
N VAL A 101 -38.38 -5.48 -6.95
CA VAL A 101 -39.16 -4.48 -7.78
C VAL A 101 -40.04 -3.41 -7.06
N PRO A 102 -40.36 -2.18 -7.57
CA PRO A 102 -40.01 -1.48 -8.84
C PRO A 102 -39.48 -0.02 -8.75
N LEU A 103 -38.90 0.42 -9.87
CA LEU A 103 -38.65 1.80 -10.29
C LEU A 103 -39.90 2.71 -10.28
N GLN A 104 -39.75 3.96 -9.84
CA GLN A 104 -40.44 5.11 -10.46
C GLN A 104 -39.55 6.36 -10.56
N ARG A 105 -39.75 7.01 -11.70
CA ARG A 105 -39.07 8.14 -12.35
C ARG A 105 -39.73 9.46 -11.96
N THR A 106 -38.95 10.53 -11.78
CA THR A 106 -39.30 11.88 -12.27
C THR A 106 -38.09 12.82 -12.25
N GLU A 107 -37.75 13.34 -13.43
CA GLU A 107 -36.99 14.59 -13.61
C GLU A 107 -37.86 15.77 -13.15
N PRO A 108 -37.25 16.90 -12.77
CA PRO A 108 -37.49 18.06 -13.62
C PRO A 108 -36.26 18.94 -13.88
N LYS A 109 -36.45 19.74 -14.92
CA LYS A 109 -35.50 20.50 -15.71
C LYS A 109 -35.61 21.99 -15.34
N ILE A 110 -34.48 22.70 -15.44
CA ILE A 110 -34.26 24.16 -15.64
C ILE A 110 -34.74 25.15 -14.56
N THR A 111 -33.85 26.07 -14.13
CA THR A 111 -33.89 27.51 -14.48
C THR A 111 -32.76 28.26 -13.75
N GLU A 112 -31.79 28.75 -14.52
CA GLU A 112 -30.84 29.80 -14.13
C GLU A 112 -31.59 31.08 -13.79
N LYS A 113 -31.30 31.76 -12.67
CA LYS A 113 -31.28 33.25 -12.56
C LYS A 113 -30.34 33.71 -11.45
N GLU A 114 -29.28 34.33 -11.92
CA GLU A 114 -28.40 35.25 -11.21
C GLU A 114 -29.20 36.39 -10.57
N SER A 115 -29.02 36.63 -9.27
CA SER A 115 -29.30 37.91 -8.64
C SER A 115 -28.49 38.02 -7.34
N ARG A 116 -27.75 39.11 -7.30
CA ARG A 116 -26.69 39.47 -6.38
C ARG A 116 -27.30 40.28 -5.24
N GLU A 117 -27.43 39.70 -4.06
CA GLU A 117 -27.71 40.45 -2.82
C GLU A 117 -26.86 39.88 -1.68
N TYR A 118 -25.98 40.73 -1.15
CA TYR A 118 -25.21 40.47 0.06
C TYR A 118 -26.08 40.72 1.30
N PRO A 119 -26.01 39.86 2.33
CA PRO A 119 -26.04 40.37 3.68
C PRO A 119 -24.79 39.92 4.45
N ALA A 120 -24.11 40.91 5.01
CA ALA A 120 -23.08 40.73 6.02
C ALA A 120 -23.69 40.05 7.25
N GLY A 121 -23.14 38.90 7.66
CA GLY A 121 -23.51 38.22 8.92
C GLY A 121 -23.55 36.68 8.92
N ARG A 122 -23.16 35.97 7.85
CA ARG A 122 -23.41 34.51 7.71
C ARG A 122 -22.17 33.59 7.63
N SER A 123 -20.96 34.09 7.86
CA SER A 123 -19.73 33.41 7.39
C SER A 123 -19.35 32.09 8.06
N VAL A 124 -19.81 31.79 9.28
CA VAL A 124 -19.40 30.55 9.99
C VAL A 124 -20.28 29.35 9.63
N SER A 125 -21.58 29.57 9.39
CA SER A 125 -22.52 28.49 9.07
C SER A 125 -22.37 27.99 7.63
N SER A 126 -22.01 28.86 6.68
CA SER A 126 -21.84 28.47 5.27
C SER A 126 -20.67 27.50 5.04
N SER A 127 -19.53 27.73 5.71
CA SER A 127 -18.37 26.84 5.58
C SER A 127 -18.60 25.48 6.22
N ALA A 128 -19.36 25.42 7.33
CA ALA A 128 -19.76 24.16 7.96
C ALA A 128 -20.69 23.35 7.04
N THR A 129 -21.67 24.01 6.39
CA THR A 129 -22.56 23.34 5.43
C THR A 129 -21.85 22.90 4.15
N GLU A 130 -20.85 23.66 3.69
CA GLU A 130 -20.05 23.29 2.52
C GLU A 130 -19.21 22.05 2.83
N LEU A 131 -18.54 22.01 3.99
CA LEU A 131 -17.79 20.84 4.43
C LEU A 131 -18.68 19.59 4.59
N GLU A 132 -19.87 19.72 5.17
CA GLU A 132 -20.84 18.61 5.26
C GLU A 132 -21.20 18.07 3.86
N SER A 133 -21.44 18.95 2.89
CA SER A 133 -21.77 18.54 1.52
C SER A 133 -20.62 17.77 0.84
N LEU A 134 -19.37 18.19 1.08
CA LEU A 134 -18.18 17.53 0.53
C LEU A 134 -17.93 16.18 1.19
N LEU A 135 -18.12 16.08 2.51
CA LEU A 135 -18.04 14.82 3.26
C LEU A 135 -19.07 13.82 2.74
N MET A 136 -20.33 14.24 2.59
CA MET A 136 -21.39 13.40 2.04
C MET A 136 -21.09 12.93 0.61
N LYS A 137 -20.64 13.84 -0.26
CA LYS A 137 -20.24 13.49 -1.64
C LYS A 137 -19.09 12.47 -1.65
N LYS A 138 -18.11 12.62 -0.75
CA LYS A 138 -16.99 11.68 -0.65
C LYS A 138 -17.42 10.31 -0.13
N MET A 139 -18.32 10.26 0.85
CA MET A 139 -18.88 9.00 1.36
C MET A 139 -19.61 8.23 0.26
N ILE A 140 -20.42 8.91 -0.58
CA ILE A 140 -21.08 8.30 -1.74
C ILE A 140 -20.04 7.77 -2.74
N SER A 141 -18.97 8.53 -2.99
CA SER A 141 -17.87 8.08 -3.86
C SER A 141 -17.17 6.83 -3.33
N LEU A 142 -16.96 6.72 -2.02
CA LEU A 142 -16.40 5.53 -1.39
C LEU A 142 -17.36 4.34 -1.52
N ALA A 143 -18.65 4.55 -1.22
CA ALA A 143 -19.72 3.56 -1.39
C ALA A 143 -19.73 2.95 -2.81
N ASN A 144 -19.69 3.81 -3.83
CA ASN A 144 -19.66 3.36 -5.22
C ASN A 144 -18.36 2.62 -5.57
N SER A 145 -17.22 3.04 -5.01
CA SER A 145 -15.94 2.37 -5.23
C SER A 145 -15.90 0.96 -4.63
N MET A 146 -16.59 0.73 -3.52
CA MET A 146 -16.61 -0.58 -2.86
C MET A 146 -17.44 -1.62 -3.63
N ASN A 147 -18.43 -1.22 -4.41
CA ASN A 147 -19.28 -2.15 -5.17
C ASN A 147 -18.51 -2.96 -6.22
N SER A 148 -17.36 -2.47 -6.69
CA SER A 148 -16.50 -3.12 -7.67
C SER A 148 -15.13 -3.50 -7.10
N GLU A 149 -14.92 -3.34 -5.79
CA GLU A 149 -13.67 -3.73 -5.13
C GLU A 149 -13.82 -5.17 -4.62
N ASP A 150 -12.84 -6.02 -4.90
CA ASP A 150 -12.81 -7.41 -4.42
C ASP A 150 -11.87 -7.59 -3.21
N ASP A 151 -10.97 -6.62 -2.95
CA ASP A 151 -10.04 -6.67 -1.82
C ASP A 151 -10.75 -6.30 -0.51
N VAL A 152 -10.98 -7.33 0.31
CA VAL A 152 -11.63 -7.21 1.63
C VAL A 152 -10.95 -6.19 2.55
N ARG A 153 -9.62 -6.06 2.50
CA ARG A 153 -8.91 -5.10 3.37
C ARG A 153 -9.21 -3.67 2.95
N LYS A 154 -9.21 -3.39 1.64
CA LYS A 154 -9.57 -2.06 1.13
C LYS A 154 -11.02 -1.71 1.41
N ILE A 155 -11.94 -2.67 1.27
CA ILE A 155 -13.35 -2.46 1.63
C ILE A 155 -13.45 -2.06 3.11
N SER A 156 -12.73 -2.77 3.99
CA SER A 156 -12.68 -2.43 5.41
C SER A 156 -12.12 -1.02 5.64
N ASP A 157 -11.03 -0.66 4.99
CA ASP A 157 -10.44 0.68 5.11
C ASP A 157 -11.42 1.76 4.63
N GLN A 158 -12.17 1.51 3.55
CA GLN A 158 -13.18 2.43 3.04
C GLN A 158 -14.40 2.55 3.96
N MET A 159 -14.84 1.46 4.60
CA MET A 159 -15.85 1.45 5.66
C MET A 159 -15.41 2.31 6.86
N ASP A 160 -14.18 2.13 7.32
CA ASP A 160 -13.59 2.92 8.41
C ASP A 160 -13.55 4.42 8.08
N MET A 161 -13.23 4.78 6.82
CA MET A 161 -13.27 6.18 6.39
C MET A 161 -14.69 6.74 6.46
N ILE A 162 -15.70 5.97 6.06
CA ILE A 162 -17.11 6.36 6.11
C ILE A 162 -17.55 6.59 7.57
N GLU A 163 -17.17 5.70 8.49
CA GLU A 163 -17.46 5.86 9.93
C GLU A 163 -16.86 7.15 10.50
N ARG A 164 -15.60 7.44 10.15
CA ARG A 164 -14.93 8.68 10.59
C ARG A 164 -15.64 9.92 10.03
N CYS A 165 -16.08 9.89 8.78
CA CYS A 165 -16.87 10.97 8.18
C CYS A 165 -18.20 11.19 8.92
N LEU A 166 -18.92 10.11 9.28
CA LEU A 166 -20.16 10.20 10.06
C LEU A 166 -19.91 10.82 11.44
N SER A 167 -18.84 10.41 12.12
CA SER A 167 -18.46 10.97 13.42
C SER A 167 -18.18 12.48 13.34
N ILE A 168 -17.52 12.93 12.27
CA ILE A 168 -17.25 14.35 12.03
C ILE A 168 -18.57 15.11 11.83
N ILE A 169 -19.48 14.61 10.98
CA ILE A 169 -20.78 15.24 10.72
C ILE A 169 -21.62 15.32 12.01
N ASP A 170 -21.66 14.26 12.82
CA ASP A 170 -22.40 14.25 14.10
C ASP A 170 -21.85 15.30 15.08
N LYS A 171 -20.51 15.41 15.19
CA LYS A 171 -19.86 16.44 16.01
C LYS A 171 -20.17 17.85 15.51
N MET A 172 -20.17 18.06 14.20
CA MET A 172 -20.54 19.35 13.60
C MET A 172 -21.99 19.73 13.93
N LYS A 173 -22.92 18.77 13.86
CA LYS A 173 -24.35 18.97 14.17
C LYS A 173 -24.60 19.25 15.65
N LYS A 174 -23.83 18.65 16.56
CA LYS A 174 -23.91 18.91 18.00
C LYS A 174 -23.34 20.27 18.43
N THR A 175 -22.57 20.91 17.56
CA THR A 175 -21.90 22.20 17.85
C THR A 175 -22.72 23.40 17.35
N LEU A 176 -23.78 23.17 16.57
CA LEU A 176 -24.72 24.17 16.06
C LEU A 176 -26.01 24.18 16.90
#